data_AF-A0A969NCT6-F1
#
_entry.id   AF-A0A969NCT6-F1
#
_cell.length_a   1.000
_cell.length_b   1.000
_cell.length_c   1.000
_cell.angle_alpha   90.00
_cell.angle_beta   90.00
_cell.angle_gamma   90.00
#
_symmetry.space_group_name_H-M   'P 1'
#
loop_
_entity.id
_entity.type
_entity.pdbx_description
1 polymer ?
#
loop_
_entity_poly.entity_id
_entity_poly.type
_entity_poly.pdbx_seq_one_letter_code
_entity_poly.pdbx_strand_id
1 'polypeptide(L)'
;MIQKKFYNEQQGIISGEIDFVDKSELSFMEFIDTGNKKKIKYKYHYMDSNKNLIFRYDNAMHHPEINTFPHHKHVEDDIEESTEPEMIDVLSEIQKKLTE
;
A
#
# COMPACT_ATOMS: atom_id res chain seq x y z
N MET A 1 4.64 1.20 -14.86
CA MET A 1 5.62 0.12 -15.18
C MET A 1 5.92 -0.65 -13.91
N ILE A 2 5.87 -1.98 -13.92
CA ILE A 2 6.23 -2.79 -12.74
C ILE A 2 7.74 -2.96 -12.69
N GLN A 3 8.33 -2.69 -11.54
CA GLN A 3 9.75 -2.87 -11.24
C GLN A 3 9.93 -4.03 -10.26
N LYS A 4 11.00 -4.79 -10.44
CA LYS A 4 11.39 -5.90 -9.57
C LYS A 4 12.86 -5.79 -9.22
N LYS A 5 13.21 -5.98 -7.96
CA LYS A 5 14.58 -6.00 -7.47
C LYS A 5 14.78 -7.15 -6.51
N PHE A 6 15.69 -8.06 -6.80
CA PHE A 6 16.01 -9.19 -5.93
C PHE A 6 17.22 -8.87 -5.05
N TYR A 7 17.17 -9.25 -3.78
CA TYR A 7 18.32 -9.15 -2.86
C TYR A 7 18.97 -10.52 -2.61
N ASN A 8 18.16 -11.58 -2.59
CA ASN A 8 18.59 -12.98 -2.54
C ASN A 8 17.46 -13.88 -3.10
N GLU A 9 17.60 -15.20 -2.96
CA GLU A 9 16.63 -16.17 -3.46
C GLU A 9 15.23 -16.04 -2.84
N GLN A 10 15.14 -15.57 -1.58
CA GLN A 10 13.86 -15.45 -0.88
C GLN A 10 13.33 -14.02 -0.78
N GLN A 11 14.18 -13.01 -0.94
CA GLN A 11 13.86 -11.62 -0.64
C GLN A 11 13.99 -10.70 -1.85
N GLY A 12 12.98 -9.87 -2.06
CA GLY A 12 12.96 -8.91 -3.15
C GLY A 12 11.83 -7.90 -3.04
N ILE A 13 11.95 -6.83 -3.82
CA ILE A 13 10.95 -5.77 -3.95
C ILE A 13 10.20 -5.94 -5.26
N ILE A 14 8.88 -5.76 -5.19
CA ILE A 14 8.03 -5.45 -6.34
C ILE A 14 7.42 -4.07 -6.12
N SER A 15 7.42 -3.23 -7.14
CA SER A 15 6.82 -1.90 -7.08
C SER A 15 6.25 -1.50 -8.42
N GLY A 16 5.34 -0.53 -8.41
CA GLY A 16 4.74 -0.02 -9.63
C GLY A 16 3.71 1.05 -9.37
N GLU A 17 3.08 1.46 -10.46
CA GLU A 17 2.00 2.43 -10.50
C GLU A 17 0.88 1.84 -11.35
N ILE A 18 -0.36 2.11 -10.93
CA ILE A 18 -1.59 1.76 -11.65
C ILE A 18 -2.36 3.06 -11.84
N ASP A 19 -2.55 3.45 -13.09
CA ASP A 19 -3.42 4.56 -13.48
C ASP A 19 -4.83 4.05 -13.73
N PHE A 20 -5.83 4.72 -13.17
CA PHE A 20 -7.25 4.42 -13.37
C PHE A 20 -7.88 5.39 -14.38
N VAL A 21 -9.06 5.05 -14.89
CA VAL A 21 -9.75 5.78 -15.96
C VAL A 21 -10.11 7.22 -15.55
N ASP A 22 -10.41 7.44 -14.28
CA ASP A 22 -10.69 8.76 -13.69
C ASP A 22 -9.42 9.59 -13.43
N LYS A 23 -8.25 9.07 -13.82
CA LYS A 23 -6.91 9.63 -13.59
C LYS A 23 -6.44 9.59 -12.13
N SER A 24 -7.15 8.88 -11.25
CA SER A 24 -6.57 8.50 -9.97
C SER A 24 -5.42 7.51 -10.18
N GLU A 25 -4.53 7.41 -9.19
CA GLU A 25 -3.31 6.60 -9.27
C GLU A 25 -3.07 5.84 -7.98
N LEU A 26 -2.71 4.55 -8.10
CA LEU A 26 -2.15 3.75 -7.02
C LEU A 26 -0.65 3.55 -7.24
N SER A 27 0.18 4.14 -6.39
CA SER A 27 1.62 3.85 -6.30
C SER A 27 1.86 2.81 -5.21
N PHE A 28 2.48 1.68 -5.57
CA PHE A 28 2.71 0.57 -4.63
C PHE A 28 4.17 0.12 -4.57
N MET A 29 4.56 -0.42 -3.41
CA MET A 29 5.83 -1.12 -3.19
C MET A 29 5.63 -2.17 -2.11
N GLU A 30 6.12 -3.38 -2.36
CA GLU A 30 6.19 -4.46 -1.38
C GLU A 30 7.61 -5.01 -1.36
N PHE A 31 8.23 -5.02 -0.18
CA PHE A 31 9.42 -5.79 0.11
C PHE A 31 9.01 -7.11 0.75
N ILE A 32 9.17 -8.20 0.02
CA ILE A 32 8.63 -9.51 0.37
C ILE A 32 9.76 -10.44 0.81
N ASP A 33 9.48 -11.25 1.83
CA ASP A 33 10.26 -12.44 2.19
C ASP A 33 9.41 -13.68 1.94
N THR A 34 9.76 -14.44 0.91
CA THR A 34 9.04 -15.65 0.50
C THR A 34 9.31 -16.84 1.43
N GLY A 35 10.44 -16.85 2.17
CA GLY A 35 10.75 -17.90 3.14
C GLY A 35 9.85 -17.81 4.37
N ASN A 36 9.53 -16.58 4.80
CA ASN A 36 8.63 -16.31 5.93
C ASN A 36 7.20 -15.95 5.51
N LYS A 37 6.92 -15.91 4.19
CA LYS A 37 5.62 -15.53 3.59
C LYS A 37 5.05 -14.23 4.15
N LYS A 38 5.89 -13.19 4.27
CA LYS A 38 5.50 -11.91 4.87
C LYS A 38 5.95 -10.72 4.02
N LYS A 39 5.24 -9.60 4.13
CA LYS A 39 5.77 -8.30 3.69
C LYS A 39 6.66 -7.76 4.81
N ILE A 40 7.94 -7.56 4.51
CA ILE A 40 8.88 -6.87 5.42
C ILE A 40 8.52 -5.38 5.48
N LYS A 41 8.23 -4.79 4.32
CA LYS A 41 7.83 -3.39 4.18
C LYS A 41 6.81 -3.29 3.06
N TYR A 42 5.79 -2.46 3.21
CA TYR A 42 4.89 -2.16 2.12
C TYR A 42 4.45 -0.69 2.12
N LYS A 43 3.95 -0.26 0.98
CA LYS A 43 3.27 1.01 0.78
C LYS A 43 2.25 0.83 -0.33
N TYR A 44 1.01 1.20 -0.09
CA TYR A 44 -0.05 1.36 -1.09
C TYR A 44 -0.58 2.79 -0.97
N HIS A 45 -0.19 3.67 -1.87
CA HIS A 45 -0.50 5.10 -1.82
C HIS A 45 -1.46 5.43 -2.96
N TYR A 46 -2.74 5.64 -2.62
CA TYR A 46 -3.79 5.95 -3.57
C TYR A 46 -4.10 7.45 -3.55
N MET A 47 -4.09 8.07 -4.73
CA MET A 47 -4.25 9.51 -4.91
C MET A 47 -5.29 9.85 -5.98
N ASP A 48 -5.92 11.02 -5.82
CA ASP A 48 -6.82 11.57 -6.84
C ASP A 48 -6.06 12.09 -8.08
N SER A 49 -6.81 12.60 -9.06
CA SER A 49 -6.24 13.18 -10.29
C SER A 49 -5.36 14.42 -10.07
N ASN A 50 -5.44 15.05 -8.90
CA ASN A 50 -4.66 16.22 -8.50
C ASN A 50 -3.48 15.83 -7.59
N LYS A 51 -3.21 14.53 -7.41
CA LYS A 51 -2.18 13.99 -6.50
C LYS A 51 -2.45 14.26 -5.01
N ASN A 52 -3.70 14.51 -4.62
CA ASN A 52 -4.09 14.52 -3.22
C ASN A 52 -4.23 13.08 -2.71
N LEU A 53 -3.77 12.85 -1.48
CA LEU A 53 -3.93 11.56 -0.80
C LEU A 53 -5.41 11.25 -0.59
N ILE A 54 -5.88 10.12 -1.12
CA ILE A 54 -7.19 9.56 -0.75
C ILE A 54 -7.01 8.61 0.43
N PHE A 55 -6.09 7.65 0.30
CA PHE A 55 -5.64 6.83 1.43
C PHE A 55 -4.25 6.26 1.17
N ARG A 56 -3.54 5.90 2.25
CA ARG A 56 -2.29 5.16 2.17
C ARG A 56 -2.20 4.09 3.24
N TYR A 57 -1.93 2.86 2.82
CA TYR A 57 -1.51 1.80 3.74
C TYR A 57 0.00 1.69 3.75
N ASP A 58 0.62 1.69 4.92
CA ASP A 58 2.02 1.35 5.07
C ASP A 58 2.32 0.76 6.46
N ASN A 59 3.54 0.28 6.65
CA ASN A 59 4.00 -0.29 7.92
C ASN A 59 5.26 0.41 8.46
N ALA A 60 5.44 1.70 8.16
CA ALA A 60 6.57 2.43 8.68
C ALA A 60 6.43 2.67 10.19
N MET A 61 7.54 2.49 10.93
CA MET A 61 7.55 2.42 12.40
C MET A 61 7.51 3.82 13.06
N HIS A 62 6.48 4.61 12.79
CA HIS A 62 6.35 5.98 13.34
C HIS A 62 5.04 6.24 14.12
N HIS A 63 4.13 5.26 14.20
CA HIS A 63 2.89 5.36 15.00
C HIS A 63 2.80 4.29 16.08
N PRO A 64 3.69 4.26 17.08
CA PRO A 64 3.64 3.25 18.16
C PRO A 64 2.38 3.31 19.03
N GLU A 65 1.60 4.38 18.95
CA GLU A 65 0.39 4.63 19.72
C GLU A 65 -0.84 3.82 19.28
N ILE A 66 -0.86 3.30 18.06
CA ILE A 66 -2.00 2.53 17.53
C ILE A 66 -1.91 1.05 17.91
N ASN A 67 -3.06 0.38 18.07
CA ASN A 67 -3.06 -1.04 18.47
C ASN A 67 -2.54 -1.99 17.39
N THR A 68 -2.64 -1.59 16.11
CA THR A 68 -2.20 -2.41 14.98
C THR A 68 -0.74 -2.19 14.57
N PHE A 69 0.05 -1.50 15.38
CA PHE A 69 1.45 -1.19 15.07
C PHE A 69 2.24 -2.45 14.63
N PRO A 70 2.99 -2.39 13.50
CA PRO A 70 3.32 -1.18 12.73
C PRO A 70 2.31 -0.83 11.62
N HIS A 71 1.27 -1.63 11.44
CA HIS A 71 0.33 -1.53 10.33
C HIS A 71 -0.70 -0.42 10.59
N HIS A 72 -0.88 0.45 9.59
CA HIS A 72 -1.82 1.56 9.67
C HIS A 72 -2.27 2.04 8.30
N LYS A 73 -3.35 2.82 8.30
CA LYS A 73 -3.90 3.48 7.13
C LYS A 73 -3.98 4.97 7.38
N HIS A 74 -3.37 5.78 6.51
CA HIS A 74 -3.58 7.22 6.44
C HIS A 74 -4.83 7.50 5.61
N VAL A 75 -5.74 8.35 6.10
CA VAL A 75 -6.91 8.83 5.37
C VAL A 75 -7.05 10.32 5.66
N GLU A 76 -7.00 11.16 4.62
CA GLU A 76 -6.96 12.63 4.78
C GLU A 76 -5.86 13.06 5.76
N ASP A 77 -6.24 13.64 6.91
CA ASP A 77 -5.35 14.10 7.98
C ASP A 77 -5.33 13.15 9.20
N ASP A 78 -5.92 11.95 9.09
CA ASP A 78 -6.07 10.98 10.18
C ASP A 78 -5.35 9.64 9.90
N ILE A 79 -5.16 8.87 10.98
CA ILE A 79 -4.54 7.55 10.97
C ILE A 79 -5.52 6.56 11.58
N GLU A 80 -5.91 5.59 10.77
CA GLU A 80 -6.80 4.51 11.15
C GLU A 80 -6.01 3.23 11.43
N GLU A 81 -6.50 2.45 12.40
CA GLU A 81 -6.04 1.09 12.64
C GLU A 81 -6.33 0.21 11.42
N SER A 82 -5.32 -0.57 11.02
CA SER A 82 -5.45 -1.50 9.91
C SER A 82 -4.52 -2.69 10.11
N THR A 83 -4.92 -3.84 9.60
CA THR A 83 -4.00 -4.98 9.42
C THR A 83 -3.17 -4.79 8.13
N GLU A 84 -2.17 -5.65 7.93
CA GLU A 84 -1.44 -5.74 6.66
C GLU A 84 -2.40 -6.10 5.51
N PRO A 85 -2.66 -5.19 4.54
CA PRO A 85 -3.60 -5.48 3.46
C PRO A 85 -2.93 -6.28 2.34
N GLU A 86 -3.70 -7.11 1.64
CA GLU A 86 -3.30 -7.65 0.35
C GLU A 86 -3.59 -6.66 -0.77
N MET A 87 -2.83 -6.77 -1.88
CA MET A 87 -3.06 -5.94 -3.08
C MET A 87 -4.52 -6.03 -3.55
N ILE A 88 -5.13 -7.21 -3.45
CA ILE A 88 -6.53 -7.41 -3.85
C ILE A 88 -7.52 -6.65 -2.96
N ASP A 89 -7.23 -6.51 -1.67
CA ASP A 89 -8.07 -5.75 -0.73
C ASP A 89 -8.01 -4.25 -1.08
N VAL A 90 -6.80 -3.75 -1.35
CA VAL A 90 -6.57 -2.36 -1.78
C VAL A 90 -7.29 -2.06 -3.09
N LEU A 91 -7.15 -2.93 -4.10
CA LEU A 91 -7.84 -2.76 -5.39
C LEU A 91 -9.35 -2.85 -5.25
N SER A 92 -9.87 -3.69 -4.35
CA SER A 92 -11.31 -3.80 -4.07
C SER A 92 -11.85 -2.53 -3.40
N GLU A 93 -11.09 -1.92 -2.50
CA GLU A 93 -11.47 -0.63 -1.92
C GLU A 93 -11.48 0.49 -2.98
N ILE A 94 -10.45 0.55 -3.84
CA ILE A 94 -10.41 1.52 -4.95
C ILE A 94 -11.60 1.33 -5.87
N GLN A 95 -11.89 0.08 -6.26
CA GLN A 95 -13.04 -0.22 -7.12
C GLN A 95 -14.34 0.32 -6.53
N LYS A 96 -14.58 0.11 -5.22
CA LYS A 96 -15.79 0.64 -4.55
C LYS A 96 -15.87 2.16 -4.69
N LYS A 97 -14.78 2.88 -4.41
CA LYS A 97 -14.70 4.35 -4.53
C LYS A 97 -14.92 4.86 -5.96
N LEU A 98 -14.58 4.08 -6.98
CA LEU A 98 -14.81 4.44 -8.40
C LEU A 98 -16.23 4.14 -8.88
N THR A 99 -17.00 3.36 -8.13
CA THR A 99 -18.38 2.99 -8.47
C THR A 99 -19.46 3.71 -7.65
N GLU A 100 -19.03 4.51 -6.67
CA GLU A 100 -19.88 5.46 -5.93
C GLU A 100 -20.19 6.70 -6.78
#